data_AF-A0A381ZLF2-F1
#
_entry.id   AF-A0A381ZLF2-F1
#
_cell.length_a   1.000
_cell.length_b   1.000
_cell.length_c   1.000
_cell.angle_alpha   90.00
_cell.angle_beta   90.00
_cell.angle_gamma   90.00
#
_symmetry.space_group_name_H-M   'P 1'
#
loop_
_entity.id
_entity.type
_entity.pdbx_description
1 polymer ?
#
loop_
_entity_poly.entity_id
_entity_poly.type
_entity_poly.pdbx_seq_one_letter_code
_entity_poly.pdbx_strand_id
1 'polypeptide(L)'
;VYKWHIDLTDALGEDCTLFTNVTGGNWKNMKNPRTQALLYTFRREEERPDLVSLIRPLGVILMCEAKKSLVELYNNSSEQTLAKHVEVTNNLATELGDAVPGWSKKEASSTIIPTLLWCTDEDSKPTSDEVSKLFRAFSAELQGGGYDGPMVLVGLEVIKDSEMKLSTRSYVYHDGGNTGLVGALATFLSGVQSVECEVHALTDD
;
A
#
# COMPACT_ATOMS: atom_id res chain seq x y z
N VAL A 1 -15.66 9.99 5.43
CA VAL A 1 -14.33 9.36 5.64
C VAL A 1 -14.28 8.05 4.84
N TYR A 2 -13.24 7.82 4.04
CA TYR A 2 -13.10 6.60 3.24
C TYR A 2 -12.30 5.56 4.00
N LYS A 3 -12.93 4.41 4.31
CA LYS A 3 -12.35 3.28 5.03
C LYS A 3 -11.90 2.19 4.09
N TRP A 4 -10.61 2.15 3.77
CA TRP A 4 -10.01 1.06 3.02
C TRP A 4 -9.76 -0.17 3.91
N HIS A 5 -10.17 -1.32 3.41
CA HIS A 5 -9.96 -2.63 4.01
C HIS A 5 -9.50 -3.59 2.91
N ILE A 6 -8.42 -4.33 3.12
CA ILE A 6 -8.01 -5.40 2.19
C ILE A 6 -8.52 -6.70 2.79
N ASP A 7 -9.52 -7.31 2.16
CA ASP A 7 -9.98 -8.64 2.56
C ASP A 7 -9.00 -9.69 2.00
N LEU A 8 -8.24 -10.32 2.89
CA LEU A 8 -7.30 -11.39 2.57
C LEU A 8 -7.79 -12.76 3.06
N THR A 9 -9.03 -12.84 3.56
CA THR A 9 -9.52 -13.94 4.40
C THR A 9 -9.62 -15.27 3.63
N ASP A 10 -9.86 -15.22 2.32
CA ASP A 10 -9.96 -16.40 1.46
C ASP A 10 -8.66 -16.75 0.72
N ALA A 11 -7.71 -15.81 0.64
CA ALA A 11 -6.47 -16.03 -0.11
C ALA A 11 -5.51 -16.97 0.63
N LEU A 12 -5.51 -16.98 1.96
CA LEU A 12 -4.46 -17.62 2.75
C LEU A 12 -4.99 -18.10 4.10
N GLY A 13 -4.91 -19.41 4.33
CA GLY A 13 -4.94 -19.98 5.69
C GLY A 13 -3.74 -19.57 6.56
N GLU A 14 -3.10 -18.43 6.31
CA GLU A 14 -1.93 -17.90 7.03
C GLU A 14 -2.09 -16.42 7.41
N ASP A 15 -1.52 -16.05 8.58
CA ASP A 15 -1.58 -14.74 9.23
C ASP A 15 -1.08 -13.56 8.37
N CYS A 16 -1.88 -13.06 7.43
CA CYS A 16 -1.72 -11.70 6.91
C CYS A 16 -2.33 -10.72 7.91
N THR A 17 -1.56 -9.71 8.33
CA THR A 17 -2.07 -8.73 9.29
C THR A 17 -2.06 -7.33 8.71
N LEU A 18 -3.26 -6.75 8.61
CA LEU A 18 -3.50 -5.43 8.06
C LEU A 18 -3.26 -4.37 9.14
N PHE A 19 -2.51 -3.32 8.81
CA PHE A 19 -2.32 -2.14 9.65
C PHE A 19 -3.27 -1.06 9.12
N THR A 20 -4.56 -1.15 9.45
CA THR A 20 -5.52 -0.14 8.99
C THR A 20 -5.43 1.11 9.85
N ASN A 21 -5.13 2.26 9.24
CA ASN A 21 -5.96 3.43 9.50
C ASN A 21 -6.67 3.81 8.22
N VAL A 22 -7.78 4.45 8.45
CA VAL A 22 -8.70 4.92 7.48
C VAL A 22 -8.81 6.40 7.73
N THR A 23 -8.48 7.16 6.69
CA THR A 23 -8.41 8.61 6.63
C THR A 23 -9.43 9.33 7.54
N GLY A 24 -9.08 9.58 8.81
CA GLY A 24 -9.97 10.20 9.80
C GLY A 24 -9.56 10.07 11.28
N GLY A 25 -8.66 9.13 11.63
CA GLY A 25 -8.25 8.92 13.04
C GLY A 25 -6.89 9.53 13.43
N ASN A 26 -6.69 9.75 14.74
CA ASN A 26 -5.42 10.12 15.39
C ASN A 26 -4.37 8.99 15.34
N TRP A 27 -3.94 8.56 14.16
CA TRP A 27 -2.71 7.78 14.06
C TRP A 27 -1.50 8.70 14.23
N LYS A 28 -0.96 8.71 15.44
CA LYS A 28 0.40 9.18 15.72
C LYS A 28 1.42 8.05 15.54
N ASN A 29 1.00 6.80 15.39
CA ASN A 29 1.87 5.63 15.56
C ASN A 29 1.50 4.46 14.66
N MET A 30 2.50 3.73 14.13
CA MET A 30 2.34 2.38 13.57
C MET A 30 2.64 1.34 14.64
N LYS A 31 1.77 0.34 14.78
CA LYS A 31 1.93 -0.72 15.79
C LYS A 31 1.63 -2.08 15.21
N ASN A 32 2.39 -3.09 15.62
CA ASN A 32 2.09 -4.48 15.31
C ASN A 32 0.65 -4.81 15.75
N PRO A 33 -0.25 -5.21 14.84
CA PRO A 33 -1.66 -5.44 15.15
C PRO A 33 -1.86 -6.58 16.17
N ARG A 34 -0.97 -7.59 16.18
CA ARG A 34 -1.04 -8.74 17.08
C ARG A 34 -0.49 -8.43 18.46
N THR A 35 0.66 -7.75 18.53
CA THR A 35 1.36 -7.52 19.81
C THR A 35 1.15 -6.12 20.38
N GLN A 36 0.54 -5.21 19.60
CA GLN A 36 0.43 -3.78 19.87
C GLN A 36 1.78 -3.06 20.05
N ALA A 37 2.87 -3.72 19.70
CA ALA A 37 4.23 -3.18 19.80
C ALA A 37 4.42 -2.03 18.81
N LEU A 38 4.98 -0.93 19.30
CA LEU A 38 5.24 0.27 18.50
C LEU A 38 6.35 0.01 17.48
N LEU A 39 6.07 0.30 16.21
CA LEU A 39 7.08 0.35 15.14
C LEU A 39 7.55 1.78 14.92
N TYR A 40 6.60 2.70 14.72
CA TYR A 40 6.93 4.06 14.32
C TYR A 40 5.99 5.08 14.95
N THR A 41 6.47 6.30 15.19
CA THR A 41 5.64 7.43 15.62
C THR A 41 5.81 8.59 14.65
N PHE A 42 4.78 8.88 13.88
CA PHE A 42 4.77 9.98 12.92
C PHE A 42 4.86 11.32 13.62
N ARG A 43 5.67 12.22 13.06
CA ARG A 43 5.71 13.61 13.50
C ARG A 43 4.44 14.34 13.09
N ARG A 44 4.18 15.51 13.68
CA ARG A 44 2.95 16.27 13.40
C ARG A 44 2.91 16.75 11.95
N GLU A 45 4.07 17.13 11.42
CA GLU A 45 4.28 17.67 10.08
C GLU A 45 4.54 16.57 9.03
N GLU A 46 4.70 15.32 9.46
CA GLU A 46 4.95 14.18 8.58
C GLU A 46 3.65 13.70 7.95
N GLU A 47 3.66 13.53 6.62
CA GLU A 47 2.55 12.89 5.92
C GLU A 47 2.49 11.40 6.24
N ARG A 48 1.29 10.84 6.11
CA ARG A 48 0.98 9.49 6.59
C ARG A 48 0.46 8.69 5.42
N PRO A 49 0.85 7.40 5.31
CA PRO A 49 0.28 6.53 4.30
C PRO A 49 -1.21 6.35 4.56
N ASP A 50 -1.99 6.20 3.48
CA ASP A 50 -3.42 5.96 3.57
C ASP A 50 -3.73 4.59 4.16
N LEU A 51 -2.88 3.59 3.91
CA LEU A 51 -3.02 2.23 4.44
C LEU A 51 -1.65 1.53 4.51
N VAL A 52 -1.45 0.67 5.51
CA VAL A 52 -0.27 -0.22 5.59
C VAL A 52 -0.72 -1.66 5.77
N SER A 53 -0.04 -2.62 5.15
CA SER A 53 -0.37 -4.05 5.28
C SER A 53 0.87 -4.91 5.41
N LEU A 54 0.94 -5.77 6.43
CA LEU A 54 2.00 -6.76 6.57
C LEU A 54 1.56 -8.10 5.98
N ILE A 55 2.26 -8.49 4.92
CA ILE A 55 2.16 -9.79 4.29
C ILE A 55 3.25 -10.68 4.89
N ARG A 56 2.97 -11.25 6.05
CA ARG A 56 3.92 -12.08 6.80
C ARG A 56 4.42 -13.33 6.05
N PRO A 57 3.62 -14.04 5.22
CA PRO A 57 4.14 -15.16 4.44
C PRO A 57 5.31 -14.73 3.54
N LEU A 58 5.17 -13.57 2.90
CA LEU A 58 6.16 -12.99 1.99
C LEU A 58 7.22 -12.14 2.69
N GLY A 59 7.01 -11.74 3.95
CA GLY A 59 7.88 -10.78 4.63
C GLY A 59 7.87 -9.42 3.95
N VAL A 60 6.68 -8.96 3.56
CA VAL A 60 6.49 -7.68 2.85
C VAL A 60 5.57 -6.77 3.64
N ILE A 61 5.86 -5.48 3.65
CA ILE A 61 4.94 -4.44 4.09
C ILE A 61 4.51 -3.65 2.86
N LEU A 62 3.23 -3.73 2.49
CA LEU A 62 2.64 -2.83 1.49
C LEU A 62 2.38 -1.48 2.15
N MET A 63 2.91 -0.42 1.56
CA MET A 63 2.63 0.94 2.00
C MET A 63 1.83 1.68 0.94
N CYS A 64 0.54 1.83 1.20
CA CYS A 64 -0.45 2.22 0.22
C CYS A 64 -0.70 3.74 0.25
N GLU A 65 -0.58 4.34 -0.92
CA GLU A 65 -1.15 5.64 -1.24
C GLU A 65 -2.49 5.40 -1.97
N ALA A 66 -3.58 5.93 -1.43
CA ALA A 66 -4.93 5.66 -1.91
C ALA A 66 -5.60 6.92 -2.47
N LYS A 67 -6.22 6.79 -3.65
CA LYS A 67 -7.01 7.87 -4.26
C LYS A 67 -8.30 7.33 -4.85
N LYS A 68 -9.23 8.23 -5.19
CA LYS A 68 -10.52 7.81 -5.75
C LYS A 68 -10.45 7.40 -7.21
N SER A 69 -9.35 7.74 -7.90
CA SER A 69 -9.14 7.37 -9.30
C SER A 69 -7.65 7.33 -9.66
N LEU A 70 -7.32 6.67 -10.76
CA LEU A 70 -5.98 6.68 -11.34
C LEU A 70 -5.54 8.12 -11.67
N VAL A 71 -6.46 8.95 -12.17
CA VAL A 71 -6.20 10.36 -12.52
C VAL A 71 -5.83 11.17 -11.29
N GLU A 72 -6.46 10.91 -10.13
CA GLU A 72 -6.06 11.56 -8.88
C GLU A 72 -4.67 11.12 -8.41
N LEU A 73 -4.26 9.86 -8.64
CA LEU A 73 -2.87 9.45 -8.42
C LEU A 73 -1.91 10.22 -9.34
N TYR A 74 -2.30 10.45 -10.61
CA TYR A 74 -1.48 11.14 -11.61
C TYR A 74 -1.42 12.66 -11.43
N ASN A 75 -2.50 13.28 -10.97
CA ASN A 75 -2.57 14.73 -10.79
C ASN A 75 -2.08 15.16 -9.41
N ASN A 76 -2.26 14.30 -8.39
CA ASN A 76 -1.67 14.52 -7.06
C ASN A 76 -0.27 13.93 -6.94
N SER A 77 0.24 13.21 -7.94
CA SER A 77 1.68 12.94 -8.08
C SER A 77 2.47 14.18 -8.47
N SER A 78 2.15 15.34 -7.86
CA SER A 78 3.13 16.40 -7.76
C SER A 78 4.39 15.81 -7.13
N GLU A 79 5.58 16.24 -7.57
CA GLU A 79 6.88 15.85 -6.99
C GLU A 79 6.81 15.83 -5.44
N GLN A 80 6.03 16.72 -4.83
CA GLN A 80 5.87 16.79 -3.37
C GLN A 80 5.14 15.61 -2.72
N THR A 81 4.00 15.13 -3.23
CA THR A 81 3.27 14.01 -2.60
C THR A 81 4.06 12.72 -2.77
N LEU A 82 4.67 12.56 -3.93
CA LEU A 82 5.48 11.39 -4.24
C LEU A 82 6.78 11.34 -3.44
N ALA A 83 7.57 12.42 -3.45
CA ALA A 83 8.81 12.50 -2.67
C ALA A 83 8.57 12.27 -1.17
N LYS A 84 7.41 12.70 -0.65
CA LYS A 84 7.04 12.43 0.75
C LYS A 84 6.69 10.96 1.00
N HIS A 85 6.01 10.29 0.07
CA HIS A 85 5.79 8.84 0.17
C HIS A 85 7.12 8.08 0.18
N VAL A 86 8.10 8.52 -0.63
CA VAL A 86 9.47 8.00 -0.58
C VAL A 86 10.11 8.25 0.78
N GLU A 87 10.00 9.46 1.33
CA GLU A 87 10.54 9.82 2.63
C GLU A 87 9.99 8.92 3.75
N VAL A 88 8.67 8.73 3.79
CA VAL A 88 8.03 7.84 4.78
C VAL A 88 8.47 6.39 4.57
N THR A 89 8.61 5.95 3.31
CA THR A 89 9.10 4.59 2.98
C THR A 89 10.50 4.39 3.58
N ASN A 90 11.40 5.34 3.34
CA ASN A 90 12.79 5.30 3.78
C ASN A 90 12.91 5.39 5.31
N ASN A 91 12.10 6.25 5.93
CA ASN A 91 12.03 6.36 7.39
C ASN A 91 11.63 5.02 8.01
N LEU A 92 10.56 4.41 7.51
CA LEU A 92 10.10 3.11 8.01
C LEU A 92 11.10 1.99 7.73
N ALA A 93 11.77 2.02 6.58
CA ALA A 93 12.81 1.04 6.24
C ALA A 93 14.01 1.14 7.19
N THR A 94 14.36 2.35 7.63
CA THR A 94 15.42 2.60 8.62
C THR A 94 15.04 2.09 10.01
N GLU A 95 13.77 2.20 10.37
CA GLU A 95 13.26 1.79 11.69
C GLU A 95 13.04 0.28 11.78
N LEU A 96 12.78 -0.36 10.64
CA LEU A 96 12.77 -1.82 10.53
C LEU A 96 14.20 -2.38 10.60
N GLY A 97 14.34 -3.51 11.28
CA GLY A 97 15.61 -4.20 11.46
C GLY A 97 15.49 -5.37 12.43
N ASP A 98 16.56 -6.13 12.62
CA ASP A 98 16.53 -7.38 13.39
C ASP A 98 16.11 -7.25 14.87
N ALA A 99 16.00 -6.03 15.41
CA ALA A 99 15.84 -5.75 16.84
C ALA A 99 14.59 -4.93 17.20
N VAL A 100 13.60 -4.77 16.31
CA VAL A 100 12.37 -4.02 16.65
C VAL A 100 11.64 -4.71 17.81
N PRO A 101 11.52 -4.07 19.00
CA PRO A 101 10.93 -4.71 20.17
C PRO A 101 9.48 -5.12 19.92
N GLY A 102 9.13 -6.36 20.26
CA GLY A 102 7.76 -6.89 20.12
C GLY A 102 7.37 -7.28 18.69
N TRP A 103 8.31 -7.22 17.74
CA TRP A 103 8.21 -7.81 16.42
C TRP A 103 9.09 -9.05 16.35
N SER A 104 8.66 -10.08 15.62
CA SER A 104 9.55 -11.20 15.33
C SER A 104 10.63 -10.78 14.33
N LYS A 105 11.78 -11.48 14.33
CA LYS A 105 12.86 -11.22 13.37
C LYS A 105 12.37 -11.20 11.92
N LYS A 106 11.47 -12.13 11.54
CA LYS A 106 10.89 -12.20 10.18
C LYS A 106 10.05 -10.96 9.87
N GLU A 107 9.22 -10.51 10.81
CA GLU A 107 8.37 -9.32 10.61
C GLU A 107 9.23 -8.05 10.56
N ALA A 108 10.27 -7.97 11.39
CA ALA A 108 11.14 -6.81 11.48
C ALA A 108 12.16 -6.71 10.32
N SER A 109 12.41 -7.81 9.61
CA SER A 109 13.19 -7.84 8.36
C SER A 109 12.31 -7.73 7.11
N SER A 110 11.07 -7.24 7.23
CA SER A 110 10.14 -7.17 6.10
C SER A 110 10.58 -6.11 5.09
N THR A 111 10.40 -6.40 3.80
CA THR A 111 10.65 -5.45 2.72
C THR A 111 9.46 -4.52 2.55
N ILE A 112 9.68 -3.21 2.60
CA ILE A 112 8.62 -2.23 2.32
C ILE A 112 8.46 -2.08 0.81
N ILE A 113 7.23 -2.22 0.32
CA ILE A 113 6.86 -2.11 -1.08
C ILE A 113 5.88 -0.95 -1.26
N PRO A 114 6.28 0.12 -1.98
CA PRO A 114 5.37 1.19 -2.33
C PRO A 114 4.18 0.63 -3.12
N THR A 115 2.99 0.98 -2.68
CA THR A 115 1.74 0.44 -3.21
C THR A 115 0.79 1.59 -3.57
N LEU A 116 0.13 1.48 -4.72
CA LEU A 116 -0.85 2.44 -5.21
C LEU A 116 -2.22 1.80 -5.19
N LEU A 117 -3.21 2.50 -4.63
CA LEU A 117 -4.58 2.03 -4.51
C LEU A 117 -5.52 3.05 -5.16
N TRP A 118 -6.37 2.61 -6.07
CA TRP A 118 -7.35 3.49 -6.69
C TRP A 118 -8.67 2.79 -6.97
N CYS A 119 -9.77 3.55 -6.99
CA CYS A 119 -11.06 3.06 -7.48
C CYS A 119 -11.20 3.27 -8.99
N THR A 120 -12.03 2.44 -9.61
CA THR A 120 -12.49 2.63 -10.98
C THR A 120 -13.92 2.12 -11.12
N ASP A 121 -14.77 2.89 -11.81
CA ASP A 121 -16.08 2.40 -12.24
C ASP A 121 -15.91 1.55 -13.50
N GLU A 122 -16.79 0.57 -13.71
CA GLU A 122 -16.69 -0.39 -14.81
C GLU A 122 -16.53 0.25 -16.20
N ASP A 123 -17.17 1.40 -16.42
CA ASP A 123 -17.17 2.16 -17.67
C ASP A 123 -15.94 3.08 -17.85
N SER A 124 -15.10 3.20 -16.82
CA SER A 124 -13.96 4.13 -16.78
C SER A 124 -12.62 3.44 -16.51
N LYS A 125 -12.54 2.14 -16.81
CA LYS A 125 -11.34 1.30 -16.64
C LYS A 125 -10.14 1.93 -17.36
N PRO A 126 -9.04 2.25 -16.64
CA PRO A 126 -7.83 2.71 -17.29
C PRO A 126 -7.26 1.62 -18.18
N THR A 127 -6.66 2.07 -19.27
CA THR A 127 -5.92 1.20 -20.17
C THR A 127 -4.62 0.71 -19.51
N SER A 128 -4.11 -0.43 -19.98
CA SER A 128 -2.80 -0.94 -19.55
C SER A 128 -1.67 0.07 -19.76
N ASP A 129 -1.78 0.90 -20.79
CA ASP A 129 -0.79 1.94 -21.10
C ASP A 129 -0.82 3.08 -20.08
N GLU A 130 -2.00 3.50 -19.62
CA GLU A 130 -2.16 4.52 -18.58
C GLU A 130 -1.60 4.05 -17.25
N VAL A 131 -1.92 2.81 -16.86
CA VAL A 131 -1.37 2.19 -15.65
C VAL A 131 0.16 2.06 -15.76
N SER A 132 0.68 1.65 -16.92
CA SER A 132 2.13 1.55 -17.15
C SER A 132 2.83 2.91 -17.08
N LYS A 133 2.20 3.97 -17.60
CA LYS A 133 2.73 5.35 -17.49
C LYS A 133 2.80 5.81 -16.04
N LEU A 134 1.76 5.54 -15.26
CA LEU A 134 1.75 5.84 -13.83
C LEU A 134 2.91 5.16 -13.11
N PHE A 135 3.07 3.84 -13.30
CA PHE A 135 4.16 3.10 -12.66
C PHE A 135 5.54 3.61 -13.05
N ARG A 136 5.77 3.94 -14.32
CA ARG A 136 7.05 4.51 -14.77
C ARG A 136 7.33 5.86 -14.13
N ALA A 137 6.32 6.73 -14.05
CA ALA A 137 6.46 8.02 -13.38
C ALA A 137 6.80 7.83 -11.90
N PHE A 138 6.05 6.99 -11.19
CA PHE A 138 6.31 6.67 -9.78
C PHE A 138 7.69 6.04 -9.55
N SER A 139 8.11 5.14 -10.45
CA SER A 139 9.43 4.52 -10.40
C SER A 139 10.56 5.54 -10.55
N ALA A 140 10.42 6.49 -11.48
CA ALA A 140 11.39 7.56 -11.69
C ALA A 140 11.49 8.48 -10.46
N GLU A 141 10.35 8.82 -9.86
CA GLU A 141 10.30 9.65 -8.64
C GLU A 141 10.91 8.94 -7.44
N LEU A 142 10.67 7.63 -7.27
CA LEU A 142 11.33 6.82 -6.23
C LEU A 142 12.85 6.80 -6.38
N GLN A 143 13.33 6.61 -7.62
CA GLN A 143 14.76 6.66 -7.92
C GLN A 143 15.35 8.05 -7.64
N GLY A 144 14.65 9.12 -8.05
CA GLY A 144 15.07 10.50 -7.82
C GLY A 144 15.05 10.90 -6.34
N GLY A 145 14.10 10.36 -5.57
CA GLY A 145 13.92 10.59 -4.14
C GLY A 145 14.85 9.79 -3.23
N GLY A 146 15.73 8.96 -3.79
CA GLY A 146 16.71 8.18 -3.02
C GLY A 146 16.12 6.96 -2.30
N TYR A 147 15.05 6.36 -2.85
CA TYR A 147 14.57 5.07 -2.39
C TYR A 147 15.66 3.99 -2.57
N ASP A 148 15.98 3.28 -1.50
CA ASP A 148 17.05 2.27 -1.47
C ASP A 148 16.53 0.82 -1.50
N GLY A 149 15.21 0.64 -1.48
CA GLY A 149 14.56 -0.66 -1.57
C GLY A 149 14.52 -1.25 -2.99
N PRO A 150 13.91 -2.44 -3.16
CA PRO A 150 13.77 -3.03 -4.49
C PRO A 150 12.86 -2.15 -5.37
N MET A 151 13.26 -1.91 -6.62
CA MET A 151 12.44 -1.19 -7.60
C MET A 151 11.24 -2.01 -8.07
N VAL A 152 10.33 -2.31 -7.14
CA VAL A 152 9.10 -3.07 -7.27
C VAL A 152 7.96 -2.23 -6.73
N LEU A 153 6.90 -2.08 -7.51
CA LEU A 153 5.69 -1.34 -7.15
C LEU A 153 4.49 -2.25 -7.27
N VAL A 154 3.55 -2.08 -6.35
CA VAL A 154 2.25 -2.77 -6.41
C VAL A 154 1.17 -1.76 -6.75
N GLY A 155 0.25 -2.14 -7.62
CA GLY A 155 -1.00 -1.41 -7.85
C GLY A 155 -2.18 -2.27 -7.52
N LEU A 156 -3.17 -1.68 -6.86
CA LEU A 156 -4.44 -2.30 -6.50
C LEU A 156 -5.54 -1.42 -7.07
N GLU A 157 -6.22 -1.91 -8.09
CA GLU A 157 -7.38 -1.27 -8.70
C GLU A 157 -8.64 -1.90 -8.12
N VAL A 158 -9.43 -1.10 -7.41
CA VAL A 158 -10.75 -1.50 -6.89
C VAL A 158 -11.80 -1.15 -7.92
N ILE A 159 -12.35 -2.17 -8.55
CA ILE A 159 -13.36 -2.03 -9.60
C ILE A 159 -14.73 -2.21 -8.96
N LYS A 160 -15.57 -1.20 -9.11
CA LYS A 160 -16.96 -1.23 -8.68
C LYS A 160 -17.85 -1.51 -9.87
N ASP A 161 -18.62 -2.59 -9.80
CA ASP A 161 -19.58 -2.95 -10.85
C ASP A 161 -20.92 -2.23 -10.68
N SER A 162 -21.80 -2.42 -11.67
CA SER A 162 -23.16 -1.86 -11.66
C SER A 162 -24.06 -2.37 -10.53
N GLU A 163 -23.72 -3.49 -9.89
CA GLU A 163 -24.42 -4.06 -8.72
C GLU A 163 -23.80 -3.62 -7.39
N MET A 164 -22.86 -2.66 -7.42
CA MET A 164 -22.10 -2.18 -6.26
C MET A 164 -21.16 -3.22 -5.64
N LYS A 165 -20.88 -4.32 -6.33
CA LYS A 165 -19.88 -5.29 -5.89
C LYS A 165 -18.48 -4.78 -6.21
N LEU A 166 -17.56 -5.06 -5.31
CA LEU A 166 -16.15 -4.69 -5.44
C LEU A 166 -15.35 -5.90 -5.88
N SER A 167 -14.47 -5.69 -6.86
CA SER A 167 -13.44 -6.64 -7.25
C SER A 167 -12.10 -5.93 -7.29
N THR A 168 -11.00 -6.69 -7.16
CA THR A 168 -9.67 -6.11 -7.23
C THR A 168 -8.87 -6.68 -8.38
N ARG A 169 -8.22 -5.78 -9.12
CA ARG A 169 -7.18 -6.12 -10.07
C ARG A 169 -5.84 -5.65 -9.52
N SER A 170 -4.89 -6.57 -9.46
CA SER A 170 -3.55 -6.30 -8.97
C SER A 170 -2.55 -6.13 -10.11
N TYR A 171 -1.56 -5.28 -9.90
CA TYR A 171 -0.45 -5.02 -10.79
C TYR A 171 0.85 -5.13 -9.99
N VAL A 172 1.86 -5.76 -10.57
CA VAL A 172 3.23 -5.76 -10.04
C VAL A 172 4.14 -5.21 -11.11
N TYR A 173 4.64 -4.00 -10.90
CA TYR A 173 5.61 -3.36 -11.76
C TYR A 173 7.01 -3.55 -11.18
N HIS A 174 8.02 -3.71 -12.03
CA HIS A 174 9.41 -3.75 -11.61
C HIS A 174 10.33 -3.14 -12.66
N ASP A 175 11.40 -2.48 -12.21
CA ASP A 175 12.45 -1.89 -13.04
C ASP A 175 13.82 -2.44 -12.62
N GLY A 176 14.06 -3.71 -12.97
CA GLY A 176 15.24 -4.49 -12.60
C GLY A 176 15.20 -5.13 -11.21
N GLY A 177 15.81 -6.32 -11.09
CA GLY A 177 16.05 -7.01 -9.80
C GLY A 177 14.86 -7.78 -9.18
N ASN A 178 15.21 -8.74 -8.32
CA ASN A 178 14.33 -9.56 -7.44
C ASN A 178 13.12 -10.26 -8.08
N THR A 179 13.36 -11.04 -9.15
CA THR A 179 12.32 -11.84 -9.82
C THR A 179 11.58 -12.82 -8.90
N GLY A 180 12.25 -13.30 -7.85
CA GLY A 180 11.63 -14.16 -6.83
C GLY A 180 10.53 -13.46 -6.05
N LEU A 181 10.81 -12.26 -5.55
CA LEU A 181 9.81 -11.44 -4.84
C LEU A 181 8.67 -11.02 -5.77
N VAL A 182 8.98 -10.60 -7.00
CA VAL A 182 7.97 -10.22 -8.00
C VAL A 182 7.00 -11.37 -8.28
N GLY A 183 7.53 -12.58 -8.53
CA GLY A 183 6.70 -13.76 -8.76
C GLY A 183 5.86 -14.16 -7.54
N ALA A 184 6.43 -14.05 -6.34
CA ALA A 184 5.72 -14.35 -5.10
C ALA A 184 4.58 -13.34 -4.84
N LEU A 185 4.84 -12.04 -5.04
CA LEU A 185 3.82 -10.99 -4.95
C LEU A 185 2.73 -11.17 -5.99
N ALA A 186 3.06 -11.43 -7.25
CA ALA A 186 2.07 -11.66 -8.30
C ALA A 186 1.18 -12.87 -7.99
N THR A 187 1.78 -13.96 -7.49
CA THR A 187 1.03 -15.16 -7.07
C THR A 187 0.10 -14.84 -5.91
N PHE A 188 0.61 -14.20 -4.86
CA PHE A 188 -0.18 -13.80 -3.70
C PHE A 188 -1.35 -12.90 -4.08
N LEU A 189 -1.07 -11.84 -4.85
CA LEU A 189 -2.05 -10.82 -5.20
C LEU A 189 -3.12 -11.35 -6.16
N SER A 190 -2.81 -12.37 -6.96
CA SER A 190 -3.82 -13.05 -7.78
C SER A 190 -4.91 -13.75 -6.95
N GLY A 191 -4.64 -14.05 -5.68
CA GLY A 191 -5.62 -14.59 -4.73
C GLY A 191 -6.48 -13.52 -4.04
N VAL A 192 -6.15 -12.24 -4.17
CA VAL A 192 -6.90 -11.14 -3.55
C VAL A 192 -8.16 -10.88 -4.37
N GLN A 193 -9.32 -11.26 -3.84
CA GLN A 193 -10.59 -11.12 -4.55
C GLN A 193 -11.13 -9.69 -4.50
N SER A 194 -11.01 -9.02 -3.35
CA SER A 194 -11.48 -7.66 -3.16
C SER A 194 -10.67 -6.88 -2.10
N VAL A 195 -10.49 -5.60 -2.40
CA VAL A 195 -10.12 -4.55 -1.45
C VAL A 195 -11.35 -3.67 -1.32
N GLU A 196 -11.93 -3.65 -0.14
CA GLU A 196 -13.16 -2.94 0.16
C GLU A 196 -12.88 -1.49 0.57
N CYS A 197 -13.80 -0.61 0.20
CA CYS A 197 -13.78 0.79 0.62
C CYS A 197 -15.15 1.14 1.20
N GLU A 198 -15.26 1.25 2.53
CA GLU A 198 -16.49 1.72 3.18
C GLU A 198 -16.50 3.25 3.23
N VAL A 199 -17.57 3.86 2.73
CA VAL A 199 -17.76 5.31 2.81
C VAL A 199 -18.60 5.63 4.04
N HIS A 200 -17.98 6.19 5.08
CA HIS A 200 -18.72 6.70 6.23
C HIS A 200 -19.13 8.15 5.97
N ALA A 201 -20.44 8.43 6.11
CA ALA A 201 -20.94 9.79 6.25
C ALA A 201 -20.35 10.39 7.54
N LEU A 202 -19.83 11.61 7.46
CA LEU A 202 -19.54 12.39 8.66
C LEU A 202 -20.89 12.74 9.27
N THR A 203 -21.27 12.07 10.35
CA THR A 203 -22.29 12.60 11.25
C THR A 203 -21.58 13.61 12.13
N ASP A 204 -21.99 14.88 12.03
CA ASP A 204 -21.52 15.94 12.91
C ASP A 204 -21.96 15.60 14.35
N ASP A 205 -21.02 15.15 15.18
CA ASP A 205 -21.13 15.06 16.64
C ASP A 205 -20.16 16.06 17.29
#